data_AF-A0A1G4W9E9-F1
#
_entry.id   AF-A0A1G4W9E9-F1
#
_cell.length_a   1.000
_cell.length_b   1.000
_cell.length_c   1.000
_cell.angle_alpha   90.00
_cell.angle_beta   90.00
_cell.angle_gamma   90.00
#
_symmetry.space_group_name_H-M   'P 1'
#
loop_
_entity.id
_entity.type
_entity.pdbx_description
1 polymer ?
#
loop_
_entity_poly.entity_id
_entity_poly.type
_entity_poly.pdbx_seq_one_letter_code
_entity_poly.pdbx_strand_id
1 'polypeptide(L)'
;MEVVDNLPDEHHVYMRVHKQNIDFKATSPNRMIRPVAFDAKGEGGLSVDWSKYSTPQQSLERAKVPESNGVISMPIKGIRANPLPLSVLHVPEETNYSHSEIFGIPPRKPSDMGVRVKLMDLSIWEIDCKE
;
A
#
# COMPACT_ATOMS: atom_id res chain seq x y z
N MET A 1 2.54 -17.26 14.25
CA MET A 1 2.88 -16.01 13.55
C MET A 1 3.25 -15.02 14.64
N GLU A 2 4.54 -14.84 14.87
CA GLU A 2 5.00 -13.84 15.84
C GLU A 2 4.86 -12.46 15.19
N VAL A 3 4.08 -11.57 15.81
CA VAL A 3 4.08 -10.15 15.45
C VAL A 3 5.33 -9.58 16.11
N VAL A 4 6.40 -9.43 15.33
CA VAL A 4 7.75 -9.22 15.89
C VAL A 4 8.02 -7.75 16.25
N ASP A 5 7.38 -6.77 15.61
CA ASP A 5 7.63 -5.35 15.88
C ASP A 5 6.38 -4.49 15.72
N ASN A 6 6.21 -3.52 16.63
CA ASN A 6 5.26 -2.43 16.47
C ASN A 6 5.88 -1.40 15.52
N LEU A 7 5.34 -1.23 14.31
CA LEU A 7 5.92 -0.27 13.37
C LEU A 7 5.78 1.15 13.96
N PRO A 8 6.86 1.94 14.07
CA PRO A 8 6.76 3.31 14.57
C PRO A 8 6.03 4.24 13.58
N ASP A 9 5.35 5.24 14.12
CA ASP A 9 4.52 6.19 13.35
C ASP A 9 5.35 7.11 12.43
N GLU A 10 6.63 7.33 12.75
CA GLU A 10 7.55 8.12 11.93
C GLU A 10 7.94 7.46 10.61
N HIS A 11 7.67 6.16 10.47
CA HIS A 11 7.94 5.42 9.25
C HIS A 11 6.76 5.49 8.27
N HIS A 12 7.00 4.93 7.10
CA HIS A 12 6.03 4.74 6.04
C HIS A 12 6.10 3.30 5.54
N VAL A 13 5.11 2.93 4.75
CA VAL A 13 5.06 1.66 4.03
C VAL A 13 5.02 1.91 2.54
N TYR A 14 5.56 0.98 1.77
CA TYR A 14 5.52 1.01 0.32
C TYR A 14 4.52 0.00 -0.22
N MET A 15 3.79 0.39 -1.26
CA MET A 15 2.86 -0.49 -1.96
C MET A 15 3.14 -0.43 -3.46
N ARG A 16 3.20 -1.62 -4.08
CA ARG A 16 3.25 -1.72 -5.55
C ARG A 16 1.85 -1.49 -6.13
N VAL A 17 1.76 -0.66 -7.16
CA VAL A 17 0.51 -0.43 -7.90
C VAL A 17 0.70 -0.92 -9.33
N HIS A 18 -0.01 -1.98 -9.70
CA HIS A 18 0.01 -2.53 -11.05
C HIS A 18 -0.65 -1.56 -12.04
N LYS A 19 -0.13 -1.45 -13.27
CA LYS A 19 -0.62 -0.52 -14.30
C LYS A 19 -2.11 -0.64 -14.64
N GLN A 20 -2.71 -1.81 -14.47
CA GLN A 20 -4.16 -2.01 -14.66
C GLN A 20 -5.01 -1.23 -13.64
N ASN A 21 -4.42 -0.93 -12.48
CA ASN A 21 -5.04 -0.13 -11.43
C ASN A 21 -4.68 1.35 -11.54
N ILE A 22 -4.14 1.79 -12.69
CA ILE A 22 -3.79 3.18 -12.95
C ILE A 22 -4.69 3.72 -14.07
N ASP A 23 -5.20 4.93 -13.89
CA ASP A 23 -5.84 5.74 -14.91
C ASP A 23 -4.84 6.79 -15.42
N PHE A 24 -4.14 6.44 -16.50
CA PHE A 24 -3.15 7.30 -17.14
C PHE A 24 -3.74 8.57 -17.77
N LYS A 25 -5.07 8.70 -17.82
CA LYS A 25 -5.75 9.90 -18.31
C LYS A 25 -6.10 10.89 -17.19
N ALA A 26 -5.96 10.50 -15.92
CA ALA A 26 -6.27 11.37 -14.80
C ALA A 26 -5.22 12.48 -14.66
N THR A 27 -5.68 13.68 -14.29
CA THR A 27 -4.83 14.89 -14.22
C THR A 27 -4.22 15.16 -12.86
N SER A 28 -4.64 14.43 -11.81
CA SER A 28 -4.07 14.54 -10.46
C SER A 28 -3.32 13.25 -10.11
N PRO A 29 -2.07 13.30 -9.61
CA PRO A 29 -1.23 12.11 -9.40
C PRO A 29 -1.89 11.01 -8.57
N ASN A 30 -2.53 11.36 -7.46
CA ASN A 30 -3.16 10.37 -6.57
C ASN A 30 -4.47 9.83 -7.16
N ARG A 31 -5.18 10.63 -7.98
CA ARG A 31 -6.39 10.19 -8.69
C ARG A 31 -6.07 9.34 -9.93
N MET A 32 -4.79 9.22 -10.30
CA MET A 32 -4.36 8.21 -11.26
C MET A 32 -4.48 6.81 -10.67
N ILE A 33 -4.41 6.62 -9.34
CA ILE A 33 -4.58 5.28 -8.76
C ILE A 33 -6.08 4.98 -8.65
N ARG A 34 -6.52 3.87 -9.24
CA ARG A 34 -7.89 3.40 -9.06
C ARG A 34 -8.05 2.90 -7.62
N PRO A 35 -9.11 3.27 -6.89
CA PRO A 35 -9.29 2.85 -5.49
C PRO A 35 -9.26 1.33 -5.26
N VAL A 36 -9.55 0.53 -6.29
CA VAL A 36 -9.45 -0.95 -6.24
C VAL A 36 -8.01 -1.46 -6.03
N ALA A 37 -6.99 -0.61 -6.23
CA ALA A 37 -5.60 -0.94 -5.88
C ALA A 37 -5.41 -1.25 -4.39
N PHE A 38 -6.29 -0.72 -3.54
CA PHE A 38 -6.24 -0.83 -2.08
C PHE A 38 -7.16 -1.94 -1.55
N ASP A 39 -7.57 -2.88 -2.40
CA ASP A 39 -8.30 -4.07 -1.97
C ASP A 39 -7.36 -5.03 -1.21
N ALA A 40 -7.72 -5.34 0.04
CA ALA A 40 -7.07 -6.40 0.81
C ALA A 40 -7.32 -7.77 0.17
N LYS A 41 -6.34 -8.69 0.27
CA LYS A 41 -6.43 -10.01 -0.36
C LYS A 41 -6.96 -11.05 0.63
N GLY A 42 -8.23 -11.42 0.48
CA GLY A 42 -8.86 -12.49 1.27
C GLY A 42 -9.03 -12.10 2.73
N GLU A 43 -8.70 -13.02 3.65
CA GLU A 43 -8.69 -12.76 5.11
C GLU A 43 -7.44 -11.99 5.57
N GLY A 44 -6.44 -11.84 4.70
CA GLY A 44 -5.25 -11.04 4.96
C GLY A 44 -5.49 -9.54 4.79
N GLY A 45 -4.51 -8.74 5.23
CA GLY A 45 -4.49 -7.30 5.03
C GLY A 45 -4.11 -6.88 3.61
N LEU A 46 -3.98 -5.57 3.42
CA LEU A 46 -3.33 -5.01 2.24
C LEU A 46 -1.81 -5.11 2.41
N SER A 47 -1.19 -5.91 1.56
CA SER A 47 0.26 -6.19 1.58
C SER A 47 1.07 -4.95 1.21
N VAL A 48 2.04 -4.63 2.06
CA VAL A 48 2.95 -3.49 1.94
C VAL A 48 4.33 -3.85 2.47
N ASP A 49 5.33 -3.00 2.20
CA ASP A 49 6.71 -3.20 2.65
C ASP A 49 7.14 -2.06 3.59
N TRP A 50 7.63 -2.37 4.79
CA TRP A 50 8.05 -1.37 5.77
C TRP A 50 9.35 -0.66 5.35
N SER A 51 9.34 0.68 5.38
CA SER A 51 10.48 1.51 4.98
C SER A 51 11.75 1.36 5.82
N LYS A 52 11.69 0.74 7.00
CA LYS A 52 12.88 0.39 7.77
C LYS A 52 13.73 -0.67 7.06
N TYR A 53 13.10 -1.58 6.31
CA TYR A 53 13.73 -2.75 5.71
C TYR A 53 13.63 -2.79 4.19
N SER A 54 13.05 -1.76 3.57
CA SER A 54 12.93 -1.68 2.11
C SER A 54 13.11 -0.25 1.62
N THR A 55 13.46 -0.13 0.34
CA THR A 55 13.35 1.10 -0.45
C THR A 55 12.21 0.97 -1.48
N PRO A 56 11.78 2.04 -2.14
CA PRO A 56 10.83 1.94 -3.25
C PRO A 56 11.32 1.00 -4.37
N GLN A 57 12.60 1.08 -4.73
CA GLN A 57 13.21 0.24 -5.77
C GLN A 57 13.20 -1.24 -5.36
N GLN A 58 13.58 -1.57 -4.13
CA GLN A 58 13.51 -2.95 -3.63
C GLN A 58 12.07 -3.48 -3.61
N SER A 59 11.11 -2.63 -3.23
CA SER A 59 9.69 -2.97 -3.31
C SER A 59 9.25 -3.23 -4.74
N LEU A 60 9.72 -2.45 -5.72
CA LEU A 60 9.42 -2.65 -7.13
C LEU A 60 10.03 -3.95 -7.69
N GLU A 61 11.30 -4.21 -7.39
CA GLU A 61 12.06 -5.37 -7.88
C GLU A 61 11.47 -6.71 -7.39
N ARG A 62 10.75 -6.72 -6.27
CA ARG A 62 10.00 -7.90 -5.81
C ARG A 62 8.75 -8.21 -6.63
N ALA A 63 8.31 -7.32 -7.51
CA ALA A 63 7.21 -7.61 -8.42
C ALA A 63 7.60 -8.71 -9.41
N LYS A 64 6.64 -9.55 -9.81
CA LYS A 64 6.85 -10.53 -10.89
C LYS A 64 7.25 -9.86 -12.21
N VAL A 65 6.73 -8.66 -12.46
CA VAL A 65 6.96 -7.86 -13.67
C VAL A 65 7.15 -6.41 -13.24
N PRO A 66 8.36 -6.01 -12.78
CA PRO A 66 8.64 -4.68 -12.24
C PRO A 66 8.18 -3.53 -13.14
N GLU A 67 8.39 -3.63 -14.44
CA GLU A 67 8.01 -2.63 -15.45
C GLU A 67 6.51 -2.39 -15.58
N SER A 68 5.66 -3.29 -15.07
CA SER A 68 4.21 -3.14 -15.05
C SER A 68 3.68 -2.55 -13.73
N ASN A 69 4.56 -2.04 -12.88
CA ASN A 69 4.20 -1.49 -11.58
C ASN A 69 4.85 -0.12 -11.37
N GLY A 70 4.17 0.72 -10.60
CA GLY A 70 4.80 1.83 -9.88
C GLY A 70 4.81 1.54 -8.37
N VAL A 71 5.40 2.43 -7.59
CA VAL A 71 5.47 2.32 -6.12
C VAL A 71 4.99 3.61 -5.48
N ILE A 72 4.10 3.45 -4.50
CA ILE A 72 3.64 4.55 -3.64
C ILE A 72 4.14 4.33 -2.22
N SER A 73 4.29 5.43 -1.48
CA SER A 73 4.45 5.42 -0.04
C SER A 73 3.19 5.91 0.67
N MET A 74 2.98 5.43 1.89
CA MET A 74 1.94 5.91 2.80
C MET A 74 2.52 6.03 4.22
N PRO A 75 2.40 7.19 4.90
CA PRO A 75 2.87 7.36 6.26
C PRO A 75 2.05 6.51 7.24
N ILE A 76 2.71 5.77 8.13
CA ILE A 76 2.04 4.87 9.08
C ILE A 76 1.12 5.65 10.03
N LYS A 77 1.57 6.82 10.49
CA LYS A 77 0.74 7.73 11.29
C LYS A 77 -0.58 8.08 10.59
N GLY A 78 -0.56 8.30 9.27
CA GLY A 78 -1.77 8.61 8.49
C GLY A 78 -2.69 7.40 8.33
N ILE A 79 -2.13 6.19 8.22
CA ILE A 79 -2.88 4.94 8.16
C ILE A 79 -3.52 4.57 9.50
N ARG A 80 -3.00 5.04 10.63
CA ARG A 80 -3.54 4.76 11.97
C ARG A 80 -4.49 5.85 12.49
N ALA A 81 -4.39 7.05 11.94
CA ALA A 81 -5.17 8.21 12.38
C ALA A 81 -6.59 8.22 11.79
N ASN A 82 -7.49 8.94 12.44
CA ASN A 82 -8.78 9.26 11.83
C ASN A 82 -8.56 10.04 10.52
N PRO A 83 -9.30 9.72 9.43
CA PRO A 83 -10.48 8.87 9.40
C PRO A 83 -10.23 7.45 8.87
N LEU A 84 -9.00 6.96 8.93
CA LEU A 84 -8.53 5.61 8.58
C LEU A 84 -8.01 4.93 9.86
N PRO A 85 -8.79 4.58 10.88
CA PRO A 85 -8.23 3.94 12.07
C PRO A 85 -7.83 2.47 11.79
N LEU A 86 -6.90 2.25 10.85
CA LEU A 86 -6.44 0.94 10.38
C LEU A 86 -5.22 0.49 11.20
N SER A 87 -5.00 -0.83 11.25
CA SER A 87 -3.82 -1.39 11.92
C SER A 87 -2.73 -1.68 10.88
N VAL A 88 -1.47 -1.44 11.25
CA VAL A 88 -0.31 -1.79 10.41
C VAL A 88 0.59 -2.68 11.26
N LEU A 89 0.79 -3.92 10.83
CA LEU A 89 1.57 -4.92 11.55
C LEU A 89 2.73 -5.44 10.69
N HIS A 90 3.85 -5.71 11.34
CA HIS A 90 5.01 -6.29 10.69
C HIS A 90 4.82 -7.80 10.63
N VAL A 91 4.78 -8.35 9.41
CA VAL A 91 4.51 -9.76 9.16
C VAL A 91 5.57 -10.27 8.17
N PRO A 92 6.84 -10.35 8.59
CA PRO A 92 7.94 -10.71 7.71
C PRO A 92 7.72 -12.10 7.10
N GLU A 93 8.02 -12.23 5.80
CA GLU A 93 7.98 -13.50 5.07
C GLU A 93 9.41 -14.01 4.84
N GLU A 94 9.56 -15.32 4.61
CA GLU A 94 10.88 -15.96 4.38
C GLU A 94 11.67 -15.28 3.24
N THR A 95 10.98 -14.85 2.18
CA THR A 95 11.59 -14.20 1.02
C THR A 95 11.44 -12.67 1.03
N ASN A 96 10.70 -12.11 1.99
CA ASN A 96 10.44 -10.68 2.09
C ASN A 96 10.36 -10.27 3.56
N TYR A 97 11.52 -10.06 4.17
CA TYR A 97 11.58 -9.60 5.56
C TYR A 97 10.89 -8.24 5.75
N SER A 98 10.82 -7.39 4.72
CA SER A 98 10.13 -6.10 4.85
C SER A 98 8.60 -6.19 4.86
N HIS A 99 8.04 -7.37 4.57
CA HIS A 99 6.60 -7.57 4.44
C HIS A 99 5.85 -7.14 5.69
N SER A 100 4.77 -6.42 5.47
CA SER A 100 3.87 -5.89 6.48
C SER A 100 2.47 -5.82 5.89
N GLU A 101 1.47 -5.71 6.75
CA GLU A 101 0.07 -5.73 6.32
C GLU A 101 -0.72 -4.60 6.98
N ILE A 102 -1.59 -3.96 6.18
CA ILE A 102 -2.60 -3.03 6.66
C ILE A 102 -3.92 -3.78 6.85
N PHE A 103 -4.40 -3.86 8.09
CA PHE A 103 -5.63 -4.54 8.47
C PHE A 103 -6.78 -3.56 8.74
N GLY A 104 -8.02 -4.10 8.76
CA GLY A 104 -9.24 -3.33 9.02
C GLY A 104 -9.83 -2.67 7.78
N ILE A 105 -9.30 -2.95 6.60
CA ILE A 105 -9.90 -2.52 5.33
C ILE A 105 -11.15 -3.38 5.09
N PRO A 106 -12.36 -2.78 5.00
CA PRO A 106 -13.57 -3.56 4.82
C PRO A 106 -13.59 -4.23 3.44
N PRO A 107 -14.22 -5.41 3.30
CA PRO A 107 -14.45 -6.04 2.01
C PRO A 107 -15.13 -5.08 1.05
N ARG A 108 -14.77 -5.14 -0.24
CA ARG A 108 -15.30 -4.21 -1.23
C ARG A 108 -16.81 -4.36 -1.36
N LYS A 109 -17.53 -3.29 -1.00
CA LYS A 109 -18.96 -3.11 -1.28
C LYS A 109 -19.14 -1.82 -2.07
N PRO A 110 -20.10 -1.73 -3.02
CA PRO A 110 -20.31 -0.52 -3.81
C PRO A 110 -20.52 0.74 -2.97
N SER A 111 -21.07 0.61 -1.76
CA SER A 111 -21.30 1.70 -0.80
C SER A 111 -20.10 2.02 0.10
N ASP A 112 -18.99 1.28 0.02
CA ASP A 112 -17.88 1.34 0.99
C ASP A 112 -16.50 1.50 0.30
N MET A 113 -16.43 2.52 -0.55
CA MET A 113 -15.18 2.94 -1.21
C MET A 113 -14.38 3.95 -0.38
N GLY A 114 -14.95 4.46 0.72
CA GLY A 114 -14.38 5.59 1.48
C GLY A 114 -12.98 5.31 2.02
N VAL A 115 -12.73 4.11 2.57
CA VAL A 115 -11.40 3.73 3.07
C VAL A 115 -10.36 3.70 1.94
N ARG A 116 -10.72 3.13 0.79
CA ARG A 116 -9.83 3.04 -0.39
C ARG A 116 -9.50 4.41 -0.97
N VAL A 117 -10.49 5.29 -1.05
CA VAL A 117 -10.29 6.68 -1.50
C VAL A 117 -9.38 7.44 -0.53
N LYS A 118 -9.55 7.27 0.78
CA LYS A 118 -8.67 7.89 1.77
C LYS A 118 -7.23 7.35 1.71
N LEU A 119 -7.04 6.04 1.50
CA LEU A 119 -5.70 5.46 1.29
C LEU A 119 -5.06 5.99 0.01
N MET A 120 -5.84 6.11 -1.07
CA MET A 120 -5.44 6.74 -2.32
C MET A 120 -5.01 8.20 -2.11
N ASP A 121 -5.80 8.99 -1.40
CA ASP A 121 -5.50 10.39 -1.12
C ASP A 121 -4.24 10.55 -0.23
N LEU A 122 -4.01 9.60 0.68
CA LEU A 122 -2.84 9.55 1.56
C LEU A 122 -1.54 9.16 0.83
N SER A 123 -1.65 8.56 -0.35
CA SER A 123 -0.52 7.99 -1.07
C SER A 123 0.36 9.06 -1.72
N ILE A 124 1.65 8.76 -1.85
CA ILE A 124 2.62 9.59 -2.58
C ILE A 124 3.35 8.68 -3.56
N TRP A 125 3.47 9.07 -4.83
CA TRP A 125 4.26 8.32 -5.80
C TRP A 125 5.75 8.45 -5.49
N GLU A 126 6.43 7.32 -5.32
CA GLU A 126 7.89 7.20 -5.18
C GLU A 126 8.54 6.75 -6.49
N ILE A 127 7.82 5.92 -7.26
CA ILE A 127 8.20 5.48 -8.61
C ILE A 127 6.95 5.48 -9.48
N ASP A 128 6.93 6.29 -10.53
CA ASP A 128 5.86 6.31 -11.51
C ASP A 128 5.83 5.03 -12.34
N CYS A 129 4.62 4.49 -12.55
CA CYS A 129 4.42 3.43 -13.53
C CYS A 129 4.41 4.01 -14.94
N LYS A 130 5.03 3.30 -15.89
CA LYS A 130 4.93 3.65 -17.32
C LYS A 130 3.67 3.03 -17.93
N GLU A 131 3.10 3.69 -18.94
CA GLU A 131 1.98 3.19 -19.74
C GLU A 131 2.36 1.94 -20.56
#